data_AF-N4U1E3-F1
#
_entry.id   AF-N4U1E3-F1
#
_cell.length_a   1.000
_cell.length_b   1.000
_cell.length_c   1.000
_cell.angle_alpha   90.00
_cell.angle_beta   90.00
_cell.angle_gamma   90.00
#
_symmetry.space_group_name_H-M   'P 1'
#
loop_
_entity.id
_entity.type
_entity.pdbx_description
1 polymer ?
#
loop_
_entity_poly.entity_id
_entity_poly.type
_entity_poly.pdbx_seq_one_letter_code
_entity_poly.pdbx_strand_id
1 'polypeptide(L)'
;MIPTTSKIAWPTTTASLCELLDIDPDVKKCHAFTKKNARCRKDISQANSALITCLLEKTIIHGTFSAAQTALQEVSDLIMCRCYHRKDGPLRLSDWEKVLKPLEVVLIKKEDKEDTLKPEKETDNASPTTPVASSQQQVQLKSNTLKPTPTPRRRSQSPPSTPTKPSPKLFLPKSPSPKSPKAAHEFEDFSRPRSALETNKAMKKLLLRSLQEKETKNGGNIYLYTYSESYHDAHPYIKIGFAQDVSKRMREWKYQCSYEAKVLGEFPAEHYVKVEKIVHAQLWNQRKREKGCPACNIRHKEWFQVDAMTASKIIALWTGWMRREPYDEEGNILDKWRVRIEGLDMADPDCWDLLIKGLFDDDVEESELSEEGDSFAWSSDEQSEISEEDTLEGYHIDKSEISFSNDDE
;
A
#
# COMPACT_ATOMS: atom_id res chain seq x y z
N MET A 1 -8.39 6.40 -43.60
CA MET A 1 -7.49 7.32 -44.35
C MET A 1 -6.20 7.44 -43.55
N ILE A 2 -5.04 7.43 -44.20
CA ILE A 2 -3.74 7.58 -43.54
C ILE A 2 -3.33 9.06 -43.68
N PRO A 3 -3.01 9.79 -42.59
CA PRO A 3 -2.53 11.17 -42.68
C PRO A 3 -1.19 11.27 -43.43
N THR A 4 -1.05 12.31 -44.25
CA THR A 4 0.10 12.49 -45.14
C THR A 4 1.40 12.73 -44.38
N THR A 5 2.51 12.16 -44.86
CA THR A 5 3.85 12.24 -44.26
C THR A 5 4.37 13.68 -44.17
N SER A 6 4.10 14.33 -43.04
CA SER A 6 4.65 15.64 -42.68
C SER A 6 5.94 15.48 -41.88
N LYS A 7 6.86 16.44 -41.99
CA LYS A 7 8.26 16.35 -41.53
C LYS A 7 8.38 15.82 -40.09
N ILE A 8 9.05 14.67 -39.95
CA ILE A 8 9.36 14.04 -38.67
C ILE A 8 10.28 14.97 -37.86
N ALA A 9 9.72 15.63 -36.84
CA ALA A 9 10.40 16.55 -35.94
C ALA A 9 9.62 16.62 -34.63
N TRP A 10 10.29 17.00 -33.53
CA TRP A 10 9.61 17.21 -32.25
C TRP A 10 8.58 18.36 -32.37
N PRO A 11 7.35 18.21 -31.83
CA PRO A 11 6.33 19.25 -31.91
C PRO A 11 6.77 20.50 -31.16
N THR A 12 6.64 21.66 -31.81
CA THR A 12 7.05 22.97 -31.29
C THR A 12 5.90 23.77 -30.68
N THR A 13 4.67 23.24 -30.70
CA THR A 13 3.47 23.92 -30.18
C THR A 13 2.56 22.96 -29.43
N THR A 14 1.87 23.44 -28.39
CA THR A 14 0.95 22.63 -27.57
C THR A 14 -0.17 22.00 -28.42
N ALA A 15 -0.63 22.71 -29.45
CA ALA A 15 -1.62 22.19 -30.40
C ALA A 15 -1.10 20.99 -31.21
N SER A 16 0.11 21.08 -31.79
CA SER A 16 0.69 19.97 -32.56
C SER A 16 1.07 18.77 -31.68
N LEU A 17 1.47 19.00 -30.42
CA LEU A 17 1.67 17.93 -29.45
C LEU A 17 0.33 17.26 -29.07
N CYS A 18 -0.74 18.03 -28.82
CA CYS A 18 -2.06 17.47 -28.52
C CYS A 18 -2.63 16.64 -29.68
N GLU A 19 -2.51 17.12 -30.92
CA GLU A 19 -2.92 16.40 -32.13
C GLU A 19 -2.15 15.08 -32.27
N LEU A 20 -0.83 15.10 -32.11
CA LEU A 20 0.04 13.93 -32.20
C LEU A 20 -0.24 12.87 -31.11
N LEU A 21 -0.76 13.28 -29.96
CA LEU A 21 -1.01 12.42 -28.79
C LEU A 21 -2.49 12.04 -28.58
N ASP A 22 -3.40 12.46 -29.47
CA ASP A 22 -4.87 12.33 -29.31
C ASP A 22 -5.36 12.89 -27.94
N ILE A 23 -4.98 14.14 -27.66
CA ILE A 23 -5.40 14.91 -26.48
C ILE A 23 -6.37 16.03 -26.92
N ASP A 24 -7.50 16.15 -26.23
CA ASP A 24 -8.52 17.16 -26.55
C ASP A 24 -7.99 18.55 -26.16
N PRO A 25 -8.05 19.59 -27.00
CA PRO A 25 -7.41 20.89 -26.73
C PRO A 25 -7.85 21.61 -25.44
N ASP A 26 -9.01 21.27 -24.88
CA ASP A 26 -9.51 21.80 -23.60
C ASP A 26 -9.36 20.84 -22.41
N VAL A 27 -9.00 19.58 -22.68
CA VAL A 27 -8.81 18.48 -21.73
C VAL A 27 -9.94 18.37 -20.69
N LYS A 28 -11.19 18.65 -21.08
CA LYS A 28 -12.33 18.65 -20.14
C LYS A 28 -12.84 17.26 -19.79
N LYS A 29 -12.61 16.25 -20.64
CA LYS A 29 -13.16 14.89 -20.50
C LYS A 29 -12.07 13.82 -20.47
N CYS A 30 -12.36 12.72 -19.78
CA CYS A 30 -11.43 11.60 -19.63
C CYS A 30 -11.17 10.86 -20.96
N HIS A 31 -9.90 10.74 -21.32
CA HIS A 31 -9.46 10.16 -22.60
C HIS A 31 -9.60 8.63 -22.70
N ALA A 32 -9.81 7.92 -21.59
CA ALA A 32 -9.96 6.46 -21.60
C ALA A 32 -11.26 5.99 -22.27
N PHE A 33 -11.18 4.84 -22.93
CA PHE A 33 -12.32 4.12 -23.48
C PHE A 33 -12.97 3.23 -22.42
N THR A 34 -14.29 3.23 -22.39
CA THR A 34 -15.09 2.31 -21.56
C THR A 34 -15.16 0.91 -22.19
N LYS A 35 -15.63 -0.10 -21.44
CA LYS A 35 -15.85 -1.48 -21.93
C LYS A 35 -16.77 -1.60 -23.17
N LYS A 36 -17.46 -0.53 -23.58
CA LYS A 36 -18.27 -0.45 -24.82
C LYS A 36 -17.56 0.30 -25.96
N ASN A 37 -16.23 0.43 -25.88
CA ASN A 37 -15.37 1.20 -26.80
C ASN A 37 -15.79 2.67 -27.00
N ALA A 38 -16.39 3.30 -25.99
CA ALA A 38 -16.81 4.70 -26.02
C ALA A 38 -16.01 5.55 -25.01
N ARG A 39 -15.55 6.74 -25.42
CA ARG A 39 -14.75 7.67 -24.58
C ARG A 39 -15.49 8.03 -23.28
N CYS A 40 -14.74 8.12 -22.19
CA CYS A 40 -15.29 8.30 -20.84
C CYS A 40 -15.85 9.72 -20.63
N ARG A 41 -17.16 9.82 -20.36
CA ARG A 41 -17.87 11.10 -20.17
C ARG A 41 -17.55 11.86 -18.86
N LYS A 42 -16.70 11.30 -17.99
CA LYS A 42 -16.32 11.94 -16.72
C LYS A 42 -15.39 13.12 -16.96
N ASP A 43 -15.70 14.21 -16.26
CA ASP A 43 -14.93 15.45 -16.27
C ASP A 43 -13.56 15.30 -15.62
N ILE A 44 -12.63 16.09 -16.13
CA ILE A 44 -11.33 16.41 -15.54
C ILE A 44 -11.48 17.76 -14.83
N SER A 45 -10.85 17.95 -13.67
CA SER A 45 -10.92 19.22 -12.94
C SER A 45 -10.19 20.33 -13.72
N GLN A 46 -10.68 21.57 -13.61
CA GLN A 46 -10.03 22.73 -14.24
C GLN A 46 -8.56 22.88 -13.79
N ALA A 47 -8.25 22.56 -12.53
CA ALA A 47 -6.87 22.51 -12.02
C ALA A 47 -6.01 21.43 -12.71
N ASN A 48 -6.56 20.26 -13.02
CA ASN A 48 -5.85 19.23 -13.79
C ASN A 48 -5.67 19.66 -15.24
N SER A 49 -6.69 20.25 -15.88
CA SER A 49 -6.60 20.77 -17.26
C SER A 49 -5.47 21.81 -17.38
N ALA A 50 -5.41 22.79 -16.48
CA ALA A 50 -4.34 23.79 -16.44
C ALA A 50 -2.95 23.18 -16.18
N LEU A 51 -2.84 22.19 -15.28
CA LEU A 51 -1.59 21.46 -15.03
C LEU A 51 -1.13 20.67 -16.27
N ILE A 52 -2.07 20.04 -16.99
CA ILE A 52 -1.79 19.32 -18.23
C ILE A 52 -1.24 20.27 -19.30
N THR A 53 -1.81 21.47 -19.47
CA THR A 53 -1.27 22.50 -20.38
C THR A 53 0.19 22.83 -20.05
N CYS A 54 0.49 23.11 -18.78
CA CYS A 54 1.85 23.45 -18.32
C CYS A 54 2.84 22.28 -18.53
N LEU A 55 2.41 21.03 -18.31
CA LEU A 55 3.24 19.85 -18.53
C LEU A 55 3.48 19.58 -20.02
N LEU A 56 2.52 19.87 -20.90
CA LEU A 56 2.67 19.78 -22.35
C LEU A 56 3.64 20.85 -22.89
N GLU A 57 3.56 22.09 -22.38
CA GLU A 57 4.54 23.14 -22.67
C GLU A 57 5.95 22.73 -22.23
N LYS A 58 6.08 22.13 -21.04
CA LYS A 58 7.33 21.56 -20.55
C LYS A 58 7.84 20.40 -21.41
N THR A 59 6.95 19.54 -21.92
CA THR A 59 7.28 18.46 -22.88
C THR A 59 7.85 18.99 -24.19
N ILE A 60 7.38 20.15 -24.67
CA ILE A 60 7.93 20.82 -25.86
C ILE A 60 9.35 21.30 -25.58
N ILE A 61 9.56 22.00 -24.45
CA ILE A 61 10.87 22.51 -24.01
C ILE A 61 11.91 21.40 -23.86
N HIS A 62 11.49 20.19 -23.46
CA HIS A 62 12.39 19.03 -23.31
C HIS A 62 12.89 18.42 -24.63
N GLY A 63 12.27 18.72 -25.78
CA GLY A 63 12.78 18.40 -27.13
C GLY A 63 12.91 16.92 -27.52
N THR A 64 12.78 15.99 -26.58
CA THR A 64 13.02 14.54 -26.74
C THR A 64 12.10 13.73 -25.82
N PHE A 65 11.78 12.48 -26.18
CA PHE A 65 10.99 11.61 -25.32
C PHE A 65 11.73 11.32 -24.01
N SER A 66 13.04 11.03 -24.09
CA SER A 66 13.87 10.68 -22.94
C SER A 66 13.90 11.78 -21.87
N ALA A 67 13.99 13.07 -22.27
CA ALA A 67 13.93 14.18 -21.31
C ALA A 67 12.50 14.52 -20.86
N ALA A 68 11.50 14.31 -21.71
CA ALA A 68 10.09 14.62 -21.41
C ALA A 68 9.35 13.52 -20.64
N GLN A 69 9.92 12.32 -20.49
CA GLN A 69 9.20 11.11 -20.02
C GLN A 69 8.42 11.31 -18.72
N THR A 70 8.99 12.00 -17.72
CA THR A 70 8.32 12.28 -16.45
C THR A 70 7.09 13.19 -16.62
N ALA A 71 7.19 14.22 -17.46
CA ALA A 71 6.06 15.11 -17.74
C ALA A 71 4.97 14.39 -18.55
N LEU A 72 5.36 13.56 -19.52
CA LEU A 72 4.44 12.71 -20.30
C LEU A 72 3.73 11.68 -19.42
N GLN A 73 4.43 11.05 -18.45
CA GLN A 73 3.83 10.15 -17.47
C GLN A 73 2.79 10.87 -16.61
N GLU A 74 3.09 12.09 -16.14
CA GLU A 74 2.15 12.88 -15.35
C GLU A 74 0.93 13.33 -16.18
N VAL A 75 1.12 13.77 -17.43
CA VAL A 75 0.01 14.06 -18.35
C VAL A 75 -0.86 12.82 -18.60
N SER A 76 -0.25 11.66 -18.85
CA SER A 76 -0.99 10.40 -19.12
C SER A 76 -1.87 9.97 -17.93
N ASP A 77 -1.45 10.29 -16.71
CA ASP A 77 -2.21 10.07 -15.48
C ASP A 77 -3.34 11.10 -15.29
N LEU A 78 -3.11 12.35 -15.68
CA LEU A 78 -4.03 13.47 -15.47
C LEU A 78 -5.15 13.58 -16.53
N ILE A 79 -4.92 13.13 -17.77
CA ILE A 79 -5.98 12.98 -18.80
C ILE A 79 -7.00 11.88 -18.49
N MET A 80 -6.79 11.13 -17.40
CA MET A 80 -7.61 10.00 -16.99
C MET A 80 -8.39 10.30 -15.71
N CYS A 81 -9.67 9.90 -15.66
CA CYS A 81 -10.48 10.15 -14.47
C CYS A 81 -9.98 9.32 -13.28
N ARG A 82 -9.63 10.02 -12.20
CA ARG A 82 -9.14 9.50 -10.91
C ARG A 82 -9.99 8.38 -10.30
N CYS A 83 -11.25 8.25 -10.71
CA CYS A 83 -12.18 7.23 -10.22
C CYS A 83 -11.88 5.82 -10.74
N TYR A 84 -11.52 5.68 -12.03
CA TYR A 84 -11.60 4.38 -12.72
C TYR A 84 -10.45 4.12 -13.70
N HIS A 85 -9.90 5.16 -14.33
CA HIS A 85 -9.02 5.00 -15.50
C HIS A 85 -7.60 5.53 -15.31
N ARG A 86 -7.23 6.09 -14.15
CA ARG A 86 -5.84 6.53 -13.90
C ARG A 86 -4.82 5.38 -14.06
N LYS A 87 -5.22 4.14 -13.73
CA LYS A 87 -4.44 2.91 -13.98
C LYS A 87 -4.11 2.65 -15.46
N ASP A 88 -4.78 3.33 -16.39
CA ASP A 88 -4.61 3.17 -17.84
C ASP A 88 -3.63 4.22 -18.42
N GLY A 89 -3.14 5.15 -17.59
CA GLY A 89 -2.10 6.14 -17.94
C GLY A 89 -0.79 5.50 -18.44
N PRO A 90 -0.20 4.51 -17.74
CA PRO A 90 1.02 3.84 -18.21
C PRO A 90 0.89 3.16 -19.59
N LEU A 91 -0.29 2.61 -19.91
CA LEU A 91 -0.56 2.06 -21.24
C LEU A 91 -0.56 3.17 -22.29
N ARG A 92 -1.22 4.30 -22.00
CA ARG A 92 -1.26 5.46 -22.88
C ARG A 92 0.12 6.11 -23.07
N LEU A 93 0.98 6.11 -22.04
CA LEU A 93 2.38 6.52 -22.15
C LEU A 93 3.16 5.61 -23.10
N SER A 94 2.97 4.29 -23.02
CA SER A 94 3.62 3.34 -23.94
C SER A 94 3.15 3.54 -25.39
N ASP A 95 1.90 3.95 -25.62
CA ASP A 95 1.45 4.34 -26.96
C ASP A 95 2.10 5.64 -27.44
N TRP A 96 2.24 6.64 -26.58
CA TRP A 96 2.96 7.88 -26.89
C TRP A 96 4.46 7.67 -27.11
N GLU A 97 5.09 6.74 -26.41
CA GLU A 97 6.49 6.34 -26.59
C GLU A 97 6.75 5.86 -28.04
N LYS A 98 5.86 5.05 -28.59
CA LYS A 98 5.93 4.53 -29.98
C LYS A 98 5.84 5.66 -31.02
N VAL A 99 5.15 6.75 -30.69
CA VAL A 99 4.96 7.92 -31.57
C VAL A 99 6.11 8.93 -31.43
N LEU A 100 6.62 9.14 -30.22
CA LEU A 100 7.59 10.19 -29.90
C LEU A 100 9.06 9.76 -30.03
N LYS A 101 9.43 8.51 -29.69
CA LYS A 101 10.82 8.04 -29.85
C LYS A 101 11.34 8.08 -31.30
N PRO A 102 10.55 7.79 -32.36
CA PRO A 102 11.01 7.95 -33.74
C PRO A 102 11.42 9.39 -34.12
N LEU A 103 10.94 10.41 -33.39
CA LEU A 103 11.29 11.82 -33.64
C LEU A 103 12.72 12.15 -33.18
N GLU A 104 13.17 11.49 -32.11
CA GLU A 104 14.49 11.64 -31.47
C GLU A 104 15.63 11.34 -32.46
N VAL A 105 15.44 10.32 -33.31
CA VAL A 105 16.41 9.85 -34.32
C VAL A 105 16.61 10.85 -35.48
N VAL A 106 15.68 11.78 -35.71
CA VAL A 106 15.71 12.73 -36.84
C VAL A 106 16.37 14.07 -36.49
N LEU A 107 16.61 14.35 -35.20
CA LEU A 107 17.46 15.46 -34.78
C LEU A 107 18.94 15.13 -35.05
N ILE A 108 19.42 14.01 -34.51
CA ILE A 108 20.81 13.54 -34.66
C ILE A 108 21.23 13.51 -36.15
N LYS A 109 20.40 12.91 -37.02
CA LYS A 109 20.66 12.80 -38.47
C LYS A 109 20.64 14.12 -39.27
N LYS A 110 20.45 15.27 -38.63
CA LYS A 110 20.59 16.60 -39.26
C LYS A 110 21.91 17.29 -38.94
N GLU A 111 22.56 16.94 -37.83
CA GLU A 111 23.84 17.53 -37.44
C GLU A 111 24.98 16.93 -38.30
N ASP A 112 24.88 15.64 -38.67
CA ASP A 112 25.83 14.93 -39.55
C ASP A 112 25.76 15.31 -41.05
N LYS A 113 25.18 16.47 -41.43
CA LYS A 113 24.91 16.83 -42.85
C LYS A 113 25.23 18.26 -43.27
N GLU A 114 26.27 18.87 -42.69
CA GLU A 114 26.88 20.09 -43.25
C GLU A 114 28.41 20.07 -43.22
N ASP A 115 29.03 19.14 -43.94
CA ASP A 115 30.10 19.48 -44.91
C ASP A 115 30.24 18.36 -45.97
N THR A 116 30.66 18.69 -47.19
CA THR A 116 31.01 17.72 -48.26
C THR A 116 31.87 18.39 -49.35
N LEU A 117 33.20 18.21 -49.29
CA LEU A 117 34.10 18.50 -50.41
C LEU A 117 34.99 17.29 -50.78
N LYS A 118 34.37 16.36 -51.53
CA LYS A 118 34.90 15.39 -52.52
C LYS A 118 36.07 14.43 -52.19
N PRO A 119 36.05 13.17 -52.71
CA PRO A 119 37.13 12.19 -52.57
C PRO A 119 37.92 11.88 -53.86
N GLU A 120 39.19 11.52 -53.71
CA GLU A 120 39.99 10.68 -54.63
C GLU A 120 40.85 9.75 -53.73
N LYS A 121 40.58 8.44 -53.65
CA LYS A 121 41.01 7.31 -54.52
C LYS A 121 42.44 6.79 -54.24
N GLU A 122 42.51 5.48 -53.90
CA GLU A 122 43.47 4.44 -54.36
C GLU A 122 44.99 4.79 -54.42
N THR A 123 45.95 4.06 -53.81
CA THR A 123 45.96 2.77 -53.06
C THR A 123 47.24 2.75 -52.15
N ASP A 124 47.95 1.70 -51.68
CA ASP A 124 47.99 0.24 -51.98
C ASP A 124 48.62 -0.62 -50.83
N ASN A 125 48.40 -1.95 -50.92
CA ASN A 125 49.18 -3.15 -50.49
C ASN A 125 50.10 -3.28 -49.23
N ALA A 126 50.22 -4.56 -48.83
CA ALA A 126 51.33 -5.25 -48.13
C ALA A 126 51.48 -5.22 -46.58
N SER A 127 51.21 -6.39 -45.98
CA SER A 127 51.87 -6.97 -44.77
C SER A 127 53.00 -7.95 -45.21
N PRO A 128 53.80 -8.62 -44.36
CA PRO A 128 53.71 -8.84 -42.88
C PRO A 128 55.01 -8.44 -42.10
N THR A 129 55.14 -8.53 -40.76
CA THR A 129 55.38 -9.79 -39.98
C THR A 129 55.37 -9.55 -38.44
N THR A 130 54.98 -10.59 -37.71
CA THR A 130 54.88 -10.83 -36.23
C THR A 130 56.18 -10.73 -35.40
N PRO A 131 56.21 -10.95 -34.04
CA PRO A 131 55.15 -11.07 -33.01
C PRO A 131 55.43 -10.23 -31.71
N VAL A 132 54.60 -10.35 -30.65
CA VAL A 132 55.03 -10.68 -29.26
C VAL A 132 53.78 -10.91 -28.35
N ALA A 133 53.95 -11.66 -27.25
CA ALA A 133 52.88 -12.12 -26.36
C ALA A 133 52.41 -11.09 -25.31
N SER A 134 51.23 -11.33 -24.72
CA SER A 134 50.63 -10.52 -23.65
C SER A 134 50.78 -11.17 -22.27
N SER A 135 50.97 -10.37 -21.21
CA SER A 135 50.86 -10.82 -19.82
C SER A 135 50.57 -9.68 -18.84
N GLN A 136 49.48 -9.86 -18.09
CA GLN A 136 49.23 -9.47 -16.70
C GLN A 136 49.96 -8.25 -16.09
N GLN A 137 49.18 -7.31 -15.55
CA GLN A 137 49.31 -6.96 -14.12
C GLN A 137 48.01 -6.37 -13.53
N GLN A 138 47.93 -6.40 -12.19
CA GLN A 138 46.76 -6.09 -11.38
C GLN A 138 47.23 -5.41 -10.10
N VAL A 139 46.67 -4.24 -9.72
CA VAL A 139 47.00 -3.56 -8.46
C VAL A 139 45.74 -3.01 -7.79
N GLN A 140 45.63 -3.24 -6.48
CA GLN A 140 44.57 -2.72 -5.59
C GLN A 140 45.01 -1.40 -4.93
N LEU A 141 44.06 -0.65 -4.35
CA LEU A 141 44.37 0.37 -3.35
C LEU A 141 43.36 0.34 -2.20
N LYS A 142 43.84 0.46 -0.96
CA LYS A 142 43.05 0.44 0.29
C LYS A 142 43.36 1.65 1.18
N SER A 143 42.28 2.18 1.77
CA SER A 143 42.15 2.94 3.04
C SER A 143 43.39 3.24 3.90
N ASN A 144 43.48 4.48 4.43
CA ASN A 144 43.31 4.75 5.88
C ASN A 144 43.25 6.27 6.23
N THR A 145 43.21 6.61 7.53
CA THR A 145 42.56 7.80 8.12
C THR A 145 43.49 8.62 9.04
N LEU A 146 43.30 9.95 9.20
CA LEU A 146 43.19 10.72 10.47
C LEU A 146 43.33 12.26 10.32
N LYS A 147 42.96 13.02 11.37
CA LYS A 147 43.06 14.50 11.51
C LYS A 147 44.31 14.90 12.32
N PRO A 148 44.72 16.20 12.31
CA PRO A 148 44.45 17.03 13.51
C PRO A 148 44.17 18.53 13.21
N THR A 149 44.11 19.38 14.25
CA THR A 149 43.92 20.85 14.21
C THR A 149 44.71 21.52 15.35
N PRO A 150 45.33 22.71 15.16
CA PRO A 150 45.08 23.81 16.12
C PRO A 150 45.15 25.26 15.56
N THR A 151 44.56 26.21 16.29
CA THR A 151 44.66 27.69 16.18
C THR A 151 45.69 28.26 17.19
N PRO A 152 46.21 29.53 17.14
CA PRO A 152 45.50 30.74 17.71
C PRO A 152 46.00 32.18 17.30
N ARG A 153 45.54 33.23 18.05
CA ARG A 153 45.99 34.68 18.15
C ARG A 153 45.56 35.63 16.99
N ARG A 154 45.42 36.99 17.11
CA ARG A 154 45.26 38.09 18.14
C ARG A 154 45.06 39.44 17.32
N ARG A 155 44.81 40.70 17.76
CA ARG A 155 44.21 41.55 18.86
C ARG A 155 44.34 43.04 18.33
N SER A 156 43.79 44.19 18.77
CA SER A 156 43.09 44.69 19.99
C SER A 156 42.39 46.07 19.81
N GLN A 157 41.47 46.41 20.73
CA GLN A 157 41.24 47.73 21.40
C GLN A 157 40.54 48.93 20.70
N SER A 158 39.97 49.79 21.56
CA SER A 158 39.16 51.03 21.42
C SER A 158 39.09 51.68 22.85
N PRO A 159 38.27 52.70 23.25
CA PRO A 159 37.20 53.53 22.61
C PRO A 159 37.60 55.05 22.71
N PRO A 160 36.85 56.07 23.26
CA PRO A 160 35.40 56.37 23.39
C PRO A 160 34.95 57.83 23.02
N SER A 161 33.63 58.10 22.93
CA SER A 161 32.94 59.32 23.45
C SER A 161 31.39 59.20 23.40
N THR A 162 30.66 60.01 24.17
CA THR A 162 29.20 59.95 24.48
C THR A 162 28.55 61.35 24.32
N PRO A 163 27.25 61.64 24.63
CA PRO A 163 26.09 60.84 25.09
C PRO A 163 24.81 60.98 24.19
N THR A 164 23.67 60.31 24.43
CA THR A 164 22.58 60.73 25.35
C THR A 164 21.47 59.64 25.42
N LYS A 165 20.65 59.62 26.48
CA LYS A 165 19.58 58.62 26.76
C LYS A 165 18.22 59.32 26.98
N PRO A 166 17.07 58.65 26.78
CA PRO A 166 16.34 58.21 27.98
C PRO A 166 15.56 56.87 27.86
N SER A 167 15.37 56.25 29.03
CA SER A 167 14.31 55.31 29.47
C SER A 167 13.84 54.10 28.63
N PRO A 168 13.89 52.86 29.18
CA PRO A 168 13.35 51.67 28.52
C PRO A 168 11.83 51.49 28.76
N LYS A 169 11.13 50.86 27.81
CA LYS A 169 9.79 50.29 28.04
C LYS A 169 9.91 48.85 28.52
N LEU A 170 9.20 48.49 29.59
CA LEU A 170 9.10 47.11 30.06
C LEU A 170 8.26 46.29 29.06
N PHE A 171 8.85 45.23 28.51
CA PHE A 171 8.11 44.24 27.74
C PHE A 171 7.50 43.21 28.69
N LEU A 172 6.18 43.18 28.81
CA LEU A 172 5.49 42.04 29.44
C LEU A 172 5.73 40.78 28.58
N PRO A 173 5.81 39.59 29.19
CA PRO A 173 5.84 38.34 28.44
C PRO A 173 4.55 38.21 27.64
N LYS A 174 4.65 37.90 26.33
CA LYS A 174 3.47 37.58 25.52
C LYS A 174 2.83 36.32 26.09
N SER A 175 1.54 36.40 26.42
CA SER A 175 0.72 35.23 26.67
C SER A 175 0.73 34.32 25.42
N PRO A 176 0.68 32.98 25.58
CA PRO A 176 0.58 32.09 24.45
C PRO A 176 -0.74 32.36 23.73
N SER A 177 -0.67 32.70 22.45
CA SER A 177 -1.84 32.86 21.59
C SER A 177 -2.68 31.58 21.60
N PRO A 178 -4.02 31.67 21.69
CA PRO A 178 -4.86 30.48 21.66
C PRO A 178 -4.58 29.70 20.37
N LYS A 179 -4.35 28.39 20.51
CA LYS A 179 -4.19 27.49 19.37
C LYS A 179 -5.44 27.59 18.50
N SER A 180 -5.28 27.80 17.20
CA SER A 180 -6.39 27.61 16.27
C SER A 180 -6.93 26.17 16.43
N PRO A 181 -8.26 25.96 16.33
CA PRO A 181 -8.80 24.62 16.39
C PRO A 181 -8.16 23.78 15.27
N LYS A 182 -7.62 22.61 15.62
CA LYS A 182 -7.30 21.59 14.61
C LYS A 182 -8.58 21.34 13.82
N ALA A 183 -8.53 21.42 12.49
CA ALA A 183 -9.66 20.99 11.67
C ALA A 183 -9.93 19.51 11.94
N ALA A 184 -11.08 19.18 12.49
CA ALA A 184 -11.41 17.84 12.95
C ALA A 184 -11.67 16.88 11.77
N HIS A 185 -11.47 15.59 12.00
CA HIS A 185 -11.77 14.55 11.01
C HIS A 185 -13.27 14.30 10.97
N GLU A 186 -13.96 14.93 10.00
CA GLU A 186 -15.39 14.72 9.80
C GLU A 186 -15.69 13.46 8.98
N PHE A 187 -16.64 12.67 9.46
CA PHE A 187 -17.08 11.42 8.84
C PHE A 187 -18.52 11.51 8.31
N GLU A 188 -18.82 10.62 7.36
CA GLU A 188 -20.09 10.42 6.68
C GLU A 188 -20.25 8.92 6.36
N ASP A 189 -21.46 8.45 6.08
CA ASP A 189 -21.67 7.06 5.67
C ASP A 189 -21.03 6.75 4.31
N PHE A 190 -20.42 5.57 4.20
CA PHE A 190 -19.73 5.16 2.99
C PHE A 190 -20.69 4.99 1.80
N SER A 191 -21.87 4.42 2.03
CA SER A 191 -22.90 4.15 1.03
C SER A 191 -24.25 3.91 1.71
N ARG A 192 -25.28 3.50 0.96
CA ARG A 192 -26.53 3.04 1.59
C ARG A 192 -26.29 1.81 2.47
N PRO A 193 -27.05 1.64 3.57
CA PRO A 193 -27.12 0.38 4.29
C PRO A 193 -27.55 -0.79 3.40
N ARG A 194 -27.24 -1.99 3.87
CA ARG A 194 -27.65 -3.29 3.34
C ARG A 194 -28.37 -4.09 4.42
N SER A 195 -29.35 -4.86 3.97
CA SER A 195 -29.85 -6.01 4.74
C SER A 195 -28.74 -7.05 4.95
N ALA A 196 -28.88 -7.91 5.98
CA ALA A 196 -27.98 -9.04 6.18
C ALA A 196 -27.86 -9.89 4.90
N LEU A 197 -28.99 -10.22 4.28
CA LEU A 197 -29.08 -10.96 3.02
C LEU A 197 -28.29 -10.33 1.85
N GLU A 198 -28.27 -9.00 1.71
CA GLU A 198 -27.44 -8.32 0.70
C GLU A 198 -25.95 -8.33 1.03
N THR A 199 -25.59 -8.20 2.31
CA THR A 199 -24.21 -8.30 2.78
C THR A 199 -23.68 -9.73 2.58
N ASN A 200 -24.44 -10.73 3.01
CA ASN A 200 -24.10 -12.14 2.91
C ASN A 200 -23.97 -12.58 1.45
N LYS A 201 -24.93 -12.23 0.58
CA LYS A 201 -24.81 -12.51 -0.87
C LYS A 201 -23.58 -11.83 -1.52
N ALA A 202 -23.19 -10.65 -1.05
CA ALA A 202 -21.97 -9.98 -1.52
C ALA A 202 -20.69 -10.66 -1.00
N MET A 203 -20.70 -11.20 0.22
CA MET A 203 -19.60 -11.98 0.80
C MET A 203 -19.46 -13.34 0.13
N LYS A 204 -20.54 -14.11 -0.02
CA LYS A 204 -20.58 -15.38 -0.79
C LYS A 204 -19.95 -15.21 -2.18
N LYS A 205 -20.34 -14.16 -2.91
CA LYS A 205 -19.77 -13.81 -4.21
C LYS A 205 -18.29 -13.35 -4.17
N LEU A 206 -17.83 -12.79 -3.05
CA LEU A 206 -16.43 -12.40 -2.86
C LEU A 206 -15.54 -13.59 -2.50
N LEU A 207 -16.02 -14.51 -1.68
CA LEU A 207 -15.33 -15.74 -1.27
C LEU A 207 -15.18 -16.69 -2.47
N LEU A 208 -16.31 -17.08 -3.09
CA LEU A 208 -16.38 -18.08 -4.16
C LEU A 208 -15.64 -17.70 -5.46
N ARG A 209 -15.24 -16.44 -5.64
CA ARG A 209 -14.42 -16.04 -6.80
C ARG A 209 -12.93 -16.28 -6.55
N SER A 210 -12.25 -16.70 -7.61
CA SER A 210 -10.79 -16.85 -7.61
C SER A 210 -10.08 -15.55 -7.22
N LEU A 211 -8.89 -15.70 -6.65
CA LEU A 211 -7.99 -14.61 -6.27
C LEU A 211 -7.61 -13.76 -7.48
N GLN A 212 -7.37 -12.47 -7.25
CA GLN A 212 -6.72 -11.59 -8.22
C GLN A 212 -5.19 -11.67 -8.03
N GLU A 213 -4.41 -11.38 -9.06
CA GLU A 213 -2.94 -11.25 -9.02
C GLU A 213 -2.40 -10.40 -7.84
N LYS A 214 -3.16 -9.38 -7.43
CA LYS A 214 -2.82 -8.53 -6.27
C LYS A 214 -3.23 -9.10 -4.91
N GLU A 215 -3.90 -10.24 -4.89
CA GLU A 215 -4.40 -10.97 -3.72
C GLU A 215 -3.65 -12.27 -3.46
N THR A 216 -2.94 -12.83 -4.44
CA THR A 216 -1.98 -13.94 -4.24
C THR A 216 -0.73 -13.52 -3.44
N LYS A 217 -0.64 -12.25 -3.03
CA LYS A 217 0.44 -11.71 -2.19
C LYS A 217 0.26 -12.13 -0.74
N ASN A 218 1.28 -12.84 -0.23
CA ASN A 218 1.39 -13.29 1.16
C ASN A 218 2.46 -12.49 1.92
N GLY A 219 2.69 -12.80 3.20
CA GLY A 219 3.65 -12.09 4.04
C GLY A 219 3.23 -10.65 4.34
N GLY A 220 1.97 -10.45 4.73
CA GLY A 220 1.46 -9.14 5.15
C GLY A 220 0.41 -9.26 6.24
N ASN A 221 0.07 -8.11 6.83
CA ASN A 221 -0.79 -8.03 8.01
C ASN A 221 -2.03 -7.17 7.71
N ILE A 222 -3.17 -7.56 8.27
CA ILE A 222 -4.29 -6.64 8.49
C ILE A 222 -3.98 -5.85 9.75
N TYR A 223 -4.06 -4.52 9.69
CA TYR A 223 -3.96 -3.65 10.85
C TYR A 223 -5.27 -2.91 11.10
N LEU A 224 -5.47 -2.51 12.35
CA LEU A 224 -6.45 -1.49 12.69
C LEU A 224 -5.85 -0.41 13.61
N TYR A 225 -6.25 0.85 13.39
CA TYR A 225 -5.91 1.97 14.26
C TYR A 225 -7.07 2.93 14.45
N THR A 226 -7.04 3.73 15.51
CA THR A 226 -7.86 4.95 15.66
C THR A 226 -6.97 6.16 15.91
N TYR A 227 -7.52 7.36 16.06
CA TYR A 227 -6.74 8.52 16.49
C TYR A 227 -6.40 8.38 17.98
N SER A 228 -5.19 8.80 18.37
CA SER A 228 -4.80 8.83 19.79
C SER A 228 -5.77 9.63 20.67
N GLU A 229 -6.42 10.65 20.10
CA GLU A 229 -7.39 11.52 20.79
C GLU A 229 -8.76 10.85 20.99
N SER A 230 -9.15 9.88 20.17
CA SER A 230 -10.48 9.21 20.20
C SER A 230 -10.45 7.77 20.73
N TYR A 231 -9.30 7.25 21.16
CA TYR A 231 -9.17 5.84 21.57
C TYR A 231 -10.10 5.43 22.73
N HIS A 232 -10.43 6.38 23.61
CA HIS A 232 -11.23 6.13 24.81
C HIS A 232 -12.74 6.30 24.56
N ASP A 233 -13.15 6.64 23.34
CA ASP A 233 -14.57 6.69 22.96
C ASP A 233 -15.16 5.27 22.94
N ALA A 234 -16.43 5.12 23.33
CA ALA A 234 -17.10 3.82 23.32
C ALA A 234 -17.27 3.21 21.91
N HIS A 235 -17.34 4.06 20.88
CA HIS A 235 -17.50 3.68 19.47
C HIS A 235 -16.58 4.54 18.58
N PRO A 236 -15.25 4.32 18.66
CA PRO A 236 -14.27 5.15 17.97
C PRO A 236 -14.36 4.94 16.46
N TYR A 237 -13.89 5.93 15.69
CA TYR A 237 -13.64 5.70 14.27
C TYR A 237 -12.36 4.88 14.13
N ILE A 238 -12.48 3.65 13.66
CA ILE A 238 -11.39 2.71 13.43
C ILE A 238 -11.09 2.66 11.93
N LYS A 239 -9.83 2.80 11.54
CA LYS A 239 -9.38 2.47 10.18
C LYS A 239 -8.92 1.01 10.15
N ILE A 240 -9.41 0.22 9.20
CA ILE A 240 -8.96 -1.16 8.94
C ILE A 240 -8.34 -1.23 7.56
N GLY A 241 -7.10 -1.72 7.43
CA GLY A 241 -6.44 -1.91 6.14
C GLY A 241 -5.26 -2.88 6.21
N PHE A 242 -4.50 -3.02 5.12
CA PHE A 242 -3.33 -3.92 5.08
C PHE A 242 -1.98 -3.22 4.85
N ALA A 243 -0.89 -3.86 5.29
CA ALA A 243 0.48 -3.55 4.90
C ALA A 243 1.41 -4.77 5.09
N GLN A 244 2.57 -4.78 4.43
CA GLN A 244 3.66 -5.74 4.73
C GLN A 244 4.54 -5.24 5.90
N ASP A 245 4.71 -3.92 6.03
CA ASP A 245 5.31 -3.27 7.20
C ASP A 245 4.30 -2.23 7.72
N VAL A 246 3.59 -2.57 8.79
CA VAL A 246 2.58 -1.70 9.43
C VAL A 246 3.25 -0.51 10.11
N SER A 247 4.46 -0.68 10.67
CA SER A 247 5.22 0.42 11.27
C SER A 247 5.60 1.49 10.23
N LYS A 248 6.03 1.09 9.03
CA LYS A 248 6.19 1.99 7.87
C LYS A 248 4.87 2.61 7.47
N ARG A 249 3.78 1.82 7.43
CA ARG A 249 2.47 2.34 7.06
C ARG A 249 1.94 3.39 8.03
N MET A 250 2.22 3.28 9.33
CA MET A 250 1.91 4.34 10.30
C MET A 250 2.78 5.59 10.11
N ARG A 251 4.07 5.43 9.79
CA ARG A 251 4.94 6.58 9.40
C ARG A 251 4.41 7.30 8.16
N GLU A 252 3.94 6.55 7.15
CA GLU A 252 3.30 7.10 5.95
C GLU A 252 2.00 7.87 6.28
N TRP A 253 1.11 7.30 7.10
CA TRP A 253 -0.12 7.99 7.53
C TRP A 253 0.16 9.25 8.35
N LYS A 254 1.16 9.22 9.25
CA LYS A 254 1.57 10.41 10.02
C LYS A 254 2.17 11.50 9.13
N TYR A 255 2.95 11.14 8.11
CA TYR A 255 3.56 12.11 7.19
C TYR A 255 2.56 12.68 6.16
N GLN A 256 1.76 11.82 5.53
CA GLN A 256 0.86 12.22 4.43
C GLN A 256 -0.44 12.87 4.95
N CYS A 257 -0.93 12.45 6.11
CA CYS A 257 -2.27 12.79 6.60
C CYS A 257 -2.27 13.45 7.98
N SER A 258 -1.11 13.73 8.57
CA SER A 258 -0.95 14.23 9.95
C SER A 258 -1.62 13.35 11.02
N TYR A 259 -1.87 12.07 10.69
CA TYR A 259 -2.60 11.16 11.56
C TYR A 259 -1.70 10.68 12.71
N GLU A 260 -2.06 11.04 13.94
CA GLU A 260 -1.52 10.41 15.14
C GLU A 260 -2.29 9.12 15.43
N ALA A 261 -1.90 8.06 14.71
CA ALA A 261 -2.53 6.75 14.77
C ALA A 261 -2.10 5.98 16.03
N LYS A 262 -3.08 5.57 16.84
CA LYS A 262 -2.92 4.55 17.88
C LYS A 262 -3.37 3.21 17.30
N VAL A 263 -2.41 2.33 17.01
CA VAL A 263 -2.65 0.95 16.55
C VAL A 263 -3.37 0.18 17.65
N LEU A 264 -4.40 -0.57 17.27
CA LEU A 264 -5.23 -1.39 18.18
C LEU A 264 -4.96 -2.89 18.00
N GLY A 265 -4.45 -3.28 16.83
CA GLY A 265 -4.05 -4.66 16.54
C GLY A 265 -3.42 -4.81 15.16
N GLU A 266 -2.64 -5.88 14.99
CA GLU A 266 -1.97 -6.29 13.77
C GLU A 266 -2.07 -7.83 13.65
N PHE A 267 -2.52 -8.32 12.49
CA PHE A 267 -2.95 -9.70 12.29
C PHE A 267 -2.29 -10.29 11.04
N PRO A 268 -1.33 -11.23 11.18
CA PRO A 268 -0.72 -11.95 10.06
C PRO A 268 -1.74 -12.68 9.20
N ALA A 269 -1.66 -12.45 7.89
CA ALA A 269 -2.66 -12.88 6.91
C ALA A 269 -2.02 -13.28 5.57
N GLU A 270 -2.13 -14.54 5.18
CA GLU A 270 -2.12 -14.88 3.75
C GLU A 270 -3.23 -14.11 3.03
N HIS A 271 -3.02 -13.88 1.73
CA HIS A 271 -3.96 -13.20 0.85
C HIS A 271 -4.56 -11.92 1.47
N TYR A 272 -3.74 -11.13 2.17
CA TYR A 272 -4.20 -10.00 3.00
C TYR A 272 -5.08 -8.99 2.24
N VAL A 273 -4.90 -8.84 0.92
CA VAL A 273 -5.75 -7.99 0.05
C VAL A 273 -7.12 -8.62 -0.23
N LYS A 274 -7.27 -9.95 -0.16
CA LYS A 274 -8.56 -10.66 -0.15
C LYS A 274 -9.21 -10.53 1.23
N VAL A 275 -8.47 -10.78 2.32
CA VAL A 275 -8.95 -10.67 3.71
C VAL A 275 -9.49 -9.27 4.01
N GLU A 276 -8.75 -8.20 3.69
CA GLU A 276 -9.21 -6.81 3.87
C GLU A 276 -10.60 -6.61 3.23
N LYS A 277 -10.77 -7.03 1.98
CA LYS A 277 -12.03 -6.88 1.24
C LYS A 277 -13.18 -7.65 1.87
N ILE A 278 -12.94 -8.80 2.50
CA ILE A 278 -13.97 -9.62 3.15
C ILE A 278 -14.41 -8.93 4.45
N VAL A 279 -13.47 -8.51 5.30
CA VAL A 279 -13.73 -7.72 6.52
C VAL A 279 -14.50 -6.43 6.15
N HIS A 280 -14.06 -5.73 5.11
CA HIS A 280 -14.70 -4.54 4.54
C HIS A 280 -16.07 -4.79 3.89
N ALA A 281 -16.42 -6.05 3.59
CA ALA A 281 -17.73 -6.43 3.05
C ALA A 281 -18.70 -6.81 4.17
N GLN A 282 -18.25 -7.52 5.22
CA GLN A 282 -19.06 -7.82 6.40
C GLN A 282 -19.43 -6.56 7.17
N LEU A 283 -18.44 -5.71 7.45
CA LEU A 283 -18.62 -4.42 8.14
C LEU A 283 -19.19 -3.31 7.23
N TRP A 284 -19.95 -3.65 6.18
CA TRP A 284 -20.44 -2.67 5.19
C TRP A 284 -21.30 -1.56 5.82
N ASN A 285 -22.19 -1.91 6.75
CA ASN A 285 -23.08 -0.94 7.41
C ASN A 285 -22.33 -0.03 8.39
N GLN A 286 -21.21 -0.51 8.93
CA GLN A 286 -20.31 0.22 9.81
C GLN A 286 -19.33 1.12 9.03
N ARG A 287 -19.18 0.94 7.70
CA ARG A 287 -18.24 1.74 6.89
C ARG A 287 -18.59 3.21 6.86
N LYS A 288 -17.58 4.01 7.16
CA LYS A 288 -17.58 5.46 7.07
C LYS A 288 -16.57 5.92 6.02
N ARG A 289 -16.76 7.15 5.56
CA ARG A 289 -15.84 7.87 4.69
C ARG A 289 -15.54 9.20 5.36
N GLU A 290 -14.28 9.63 5.30
CA GLU A 290 -13.88 10.98 5.72
C GLU A 290 -14.38 11.98 4.66
N LYS A 291 -15.07 13.06 5.06
CA LYS A 291 -15.63 14.07 4.12
C LYS A 291 -14.54 14.75 3.30
N GLY A 292 -13.35 14.90 3.89
CA GLY A 292 -12.08 15.27 3.28
C GLY A 292 -11.01 15.36 4.36
N CYS A 293 -9.87 14.71 4.16
CA CYS A 293 -8.78 14.75 5.14
C CYS A 293 -8.18 16.16 5.25
N PRO A 294 -8.12 16.76 6.46
CA PRO A 294 -7.57 18.11 6.66
C PRO A 294 -6.14 18.33 6.14
N ALA A 295 -5.33 17.27 6.02
CA ALA A 295 -3.94 17.36 5.58
C ALA A 295 -3.74 17.05 4.09
N CYS A 296 -4.26 15.91 3.58
CA CYS A 296 -4.06 15.50 2.18
C CYS A 296 -5.24 15.79 1.25
N ASN A 297 -6.34 16.38 1.77
CA ASN A 297 -7.53 16.78 1.03
C ASN A 297 -8.16 15.68 0.15
N ILE A 298 -8.10 14.42 0.61
CA ILE A 298 -8.78 13.28 -0.03
C ILE A 298 -9.73 12.57 0.95
N ARG A 299 -10.69 11.84 0.39
CA ARG A 299 -11.75 11.14 1.14
C ARG A 299 -11.32 9.70 1.39
N HIS A 300 -10.77 9.40 2.57
CA HIS A 300 -10.42 8.04 2.97
C HIS A 300 -11.68 7.18 3.22
N LYS A 301 -11.64 5.91 2.78
CA LYS A 301 -12.83 5.03 2.63
C LYS A 301 -12.76 3.75 3.46
N GLU A 302 -11.69 3.60 4.23
CA GLU A 302 -11.38 2.42 5.05
C GLU A 302 -11.64 2.68 6.53
N TRP A 303 -12.53 3.62 6.85
CA TRP A 303 -12.96 3.96 8.20
C TRP A 303 -14.25 3.21 8.57
N PHE A 304 -14.40 2.92 9.85
CA PHE A 304 -15.49 2.13 10.41
C PHE A 304 -15.91 2.73 11.76
N GLN A 305 -17.21 2.79 12.04
CA GLN A 305 -17.73 3.13 13.36
C GLN A 305 -18.17 1.83 14.04
N VAL A 306 -17.25 1.26 14.82
CA VAL A 306 -17.35 -0.05 15.45
C VAL A 306 -16.34 -0.10 16.60
N ASP A 307 -16.59 -0.88 17.64
CA ASP A 307 -15.61 -1.09 18.70
C ASP A 307 -14.42 -1.95 18.25
N ALA A 308 -13.31 -1.86 18.97
CA ALA A 308 -12.07 -2.54 18.62
C ALA A 308 -12.14 -4.08 18.79
N MET A 309 -13.00 -4.58 19.69
CA MET A 309 -13.15 -6.01 19.96
C MET A 309 -13.92 -6.70 18.83
N THR A 310 -15.05 -6.12 18.39
CA THR A 310 -15.82 -6.61 17.24
C THR A 310 -15.02 -6.56 15.95
N ALA A 311 -14.28 -5.46 15.70
CA ALA A 311 -13.37 -5.37 14.55
C ALA A 311 -12.29 -6.46 14.59
N SER A 312 -11.66 -6.66 15.75
CA SER A 312 -10.62 -7.69 15.94
C SER A 312 -11.15 -9.11 15.79
N LYS A 313 -12.35 -9.42 16.32
CA LYS A 313 -13.02 -10.72 16.15
C LYS A 313 -13.26 -11.05 14.67
N ILE A 314 -13.78 -10.10 13.90
CA ILE A 314 -14.04 -10.29 12.46
C ILE A 314 -12.73 -10.46 11.67
N ILE A 315 -11.66 -9.74 12.02
CA ILE A 315 -10.34 -9.93 11.39
C ILE A 315 -9.74 -11.29 11.78
N ALA A 316 -9.87 -11.72 13.04
CA ALA A 316 -9.42 -13.02 13.51
C ALA A 316 -10.16 -14.17 12.81
N LEU A 317 -11.49 -14.06 12.60
CA LEU A 317 -12.31 -15.02 11.86
C LEU A 317 -11.76 -15.23 10.43
N TRP A 318 -11.59 -14.14 9.66
CA TRP A 318 -11.17 -14.24 8.26
C TRP A 318 -9.68 -14.55 8.07
N THR A 319 -8.82 -14.16 9.00
CA THR A 319 -7.40 -14.61 8.98
C THR A 319 -7.26 -16.06 9.43
N GLY A 320 -8.07 -16.53 10.37
CA GLY A 320 -8.15 -17.94 10.76
C GLY A 320 -8.65 -18.84 9.62
N TRP A 321 -9.70 -18.41 8.91
CA TRP A 321 -10.18 -19.12 7.72
C TRP A 321 -9.13 -19.19 6.61
N MET A 322 -8.40 -18.11 6.35
CA MET A 322 -7.40 -18.08 5.27
C MET A 322 -6.23 -19.04 5.51
N ARG A 323 -5.85 -19.27 6.79
CA ARG A 323 -4.82 -20.27 7.20
C ARG A 323 -5.27 -21.73 7.06
N ARG A 324 -6.52 -21.99 6.65
CA ARG A 324 -6.99 -23.33 6.26
C ARG A 324 -6.95 -23.51 4.73
N GLU A 325 -6.05 -22.76 4.08
CA GLU A 325 -5.73 -22.74 2.64
C GLU A 325 -6.96 -22.94 1.73
N PRO A 326 -7.92 -21.99 1.73
CA PRO A 326 -9.19 -22.22 1.05
C PRO A 326 -9.16 -22.09 -0.48
N TYR A 327 -8.00 -21.82 -1.07
CA TYR A 327 -7.80 -21.67 -2.51
C TYR A 327 -6.68 -22.60 -3.02
N ASP A 328 -6.79 -23.06 -4.26
CA ASP A 328 -5.71 -23.78 -4.98
C ASP A 328 -4.55 -22.86 -5.42
N GLU A 329 -3.51 -23.42 -6.04
CA GLU A 329 -2.34 -22.66 -6.53
C GLU A 329 -2.71 -21.64 -7.62
N GLU A 330 -3.71 -21.97 -8.46
CA GLU A 330 -4.33 -21.05 -9.42
C GLU A 330 -5.23 -19.98 -8.77
N GLY A 331 -5.48 -20.09 -7.46
CA GLY A 331 -6.25 -19.17 -6.65
C GLY A 331 -7.77 -19.34 -6.71
N ASN A 332 -8.32 -20.43 -7.25
CA ASN A 332 -9.76 -20.75 -7.20
C ASN A 332 -10.13 -21.35 -5.84
N ILE A 333 -11.39 -21.20 -5.43
CA ILE A 333 -11.88 -21.78 -4.17
C ILE A 333 -11.93 -23.32 -4.29
N LEU A 334 -11.33 -24.04 -3.32
CA LEU A 334 -11.39 -25.52 -3.30
C LEU A 334 -12.82 -26.01 -3.10
N ASP A 335 -13.17 -27.17 -3.68
CA ASP A 335 -14.58 -27.60 -3.70
C ASP A 335 -15.16 -27.94 -2.32
N LYS A 336 -14.34 -28.40 -1.35
CA LYS A 336 -14.77 -28.54 0.06
C LYS A 336 -15.31 -27.22 0.64
N TRP A 337 -14.64 -26.11 0.31
CA TRP A 337 -15.08 -24.77 0.70
C TRP A 337 -16.21 -24.24 -0.18
N ARG A 338 -16.22 -24.55 -1.48
CA ARG A 338 -17.33 -24.23 -2.38
C ARG A 338 -18.64 -24.78 -1.84
N VAL A 339 -18.73 -26.10 -1.64
CA VAL A 339 -19.94 -26.79 -1.18
C VAL A 339 -20.40 -26.23 0.16
N ARG A 340 -19.48 -26.05 1.12
CA ARG A 340 -19.78 -25.49 2.44
C ARG A 340 -20.34 -24.07 2.36
N ILE A 341 -19.71 -23.18 1.58
CA ILE A 341 -20.19 -21.80 1.36
C ILE A 341 -21.51 -21.78 0.57
N GLU A 342 -21.70 -22.70 -0.37
CA GLU A 342 -22.90 -22.81 -1.20
C GLU A 342 -24.12 -23.33 -0.42
N GLY A 343 -23.92 -24.23 0.55
CA GLY A 343 -24.93 -24.71 1.48
C GLY A 343 -25.38 -23.72 2.56
N LEU A 344 -24.58 -22.68 2.88
CA LEU A 344 -24.99 -21.65 3.84
C LEU A 344 -26.28 -20.93 3.40
N ASP A 345 -27.25 -20.83 4.31
CA ASP A 345 -28.32 -19.83 4.20
C ASP A 345 -27.71 -18.43 4.28
N MET A 346 -28.21 -17.54 3.42
CA MET A 346 -27.78 -16.15 3.36
C MET A 346 -28.73 -15.22 4.12
N ALA A 347 -29.90 -15.67 4.56
CA ALA A 347 -30.80 -14.89 5.40
C ALA A 347 -30.33 -14.84 6.86
N ASP A 348 -29.76 -15.94 7.37
CA ASP A 348 -29.06 -16.01 8.65
C ASP A 348 -27.93 -14.95 8.77
N PRO A 349 -27.98 -14.04 9.77
CA PRO A 349 -26.89 -13.10 10.05
C PRO A 349 -25.55 -13.77 10.41
N ASP A 350 -25.61 -14.93 11.09
CA ASP A 350 -24.47 -15.57 11.74
C ASP A 350 -23.90 -16.74 10.91
N CYS A 351 -24.34 -16.89 9.66
CA CYS A 351 -23.90 -17.95 8.75
C CYS A 351 -22.38 -18.01 8.53
N TRP A 352 -21.66 -16.90 8.72
CA TRP A 352 -20.20 -16.84 8.65
C TRP A 352 -19.50 -17.42 9.88
N ASP A 353 -20.16 -17.42 11.02
CA ASP A 353 -19.70 -18.16 12.19
C ASP A 353 -19.94 -19.66 12.00
N LEU A 354 -21.10 -20.07 11.43
CA LEU A 354 -21.38 -21.47 11.10
C LEU A 354 -20.38 -22.06 10.09
N LEU A 355 -19.96 -21.27 9.09
CA LEU A 355 -18.91 -21.62 8.13
C LEU A 355 -17.61 -22.09 8.82
N ILE A 356 -17.27 -21.48 9.96
CA ILE A 356 -15.99 -21.64 10.67
C ILE A 356 -16.10 -22.52 11.92
N LYS A 357 -17.27 -22.62 12.56
CA LYS A 357 -17.48 -23.38 13.81
C LYS A 357 -17.40 -24.89 13.61
N GLY A 358 -18.10 -25.44 12.62
CA GLY A 358 -18.01 -26.87 12.29
C GLY A 358 -16.72 -27.25 11.56
N LEU A 359 -15.58 -26.68 11.95
CA LEU A 359 -14.22 -27.04 11.52
C LEU A 359 -13.42 -27.67 12.67
N PHE A 360 -14.12 -28.01 13.76
CA PHE A 360 -13.60 -28.71 14.92
C PHE A 360 -14.25 -30.10 15.10
N ASP A 361 -15.40 -30.34 14.46
CA ASP A 361 -16.12 -31.62 14.50
C ASP A 361 -15.73 -32.54 13.32
N ASP A 362 -15.46 -31.96 12.14
CA ASP A 362 -15.15 -32.67 10.88
C ASP A 362 -13.64 -33.02 10.73
N ASP A 363 -12.77 -32.49 11.59
CA ASP A 363 -11.30 -32.69 11.57
C ASP A 363 -10.84 -33.90 12.41
N VAL A 364 -11.77 -34.77 12.85
CA VAL A 364 -11.43 -36.04 13.50
C VAL A 364 -10.94 -37.03 12.44
N GLU A 365 -9.72 -37.53 12.63
CA GLU A 365 -8.97 -38.34 11.67
C GLU A 365 -9.74 -39.58 11.14
N GLU A 366 -10.09 -39.57 9.84
CA GLU A 366 -10.18 -40.80 9.04
C GLU A 366 -8.76 -41.27 8.65
N SER A 367 -7.98 -41.68 9.66
CA SER A 367 -6.73 -42.42 9.46
C SER A 367 -6.59 -43.55 10.48
N GLU A 368 -6.00 -44.66 10.02
CA GLU A 368 -5.63 -45.84 10.83
C GLU A 368 -6.80 -46.69 11.38
N LEU A 369 -7.79 -46.98 10.53
CA LEU A 369 -8.46 -48.28 10.51
C LEU A 369 -7.92 -49.18 9.38
N SER A 370 -6.63 -49.50 9.47
CA SER A 370 -5.96 -50.53 8.66
C SER A 370 -5.81 -51.81 9.47
N GLU A 371 -6.33 -52.93 8.97
CA GLU A 371 -6.41 -54.22 9.67
C GLU A 371 -5.06 -54.96 9.73
N GLU A 372 -4.10 -54.41 10.46
CA GLU A 372 -2.83 -55.06 10.81
C GLU A 372 -2.64 -54.97 12.34
N GLY A 373 -2.40 -56.03 13.11
CA GLY A 373 -2.13 -57.40 12.68
C GLY A 373 -1.04 -58.10 13.49
N ASP A 374 -0.58 -57.58 14.63
CA ASP A 374 0.45 -58.27 15.43
C ASP A 374 0.23 -58.21 16.95
N SER A 375 0.82 -59.19 17.64
CA SER A 375 0.61 -59.53 19.04
C SER A 375 1.89 -59.27 19.84
N PHE A 376 1.86 -58.29 20.75
CA PHE A 376 2.90 -58.16 21.77
C PHE A 376 2.40 -58.52 23.17
N ALA A 377 2.89 -59.64 23.68
CA ALA A 377 2.57 -60.12 25.01
C ALA A 377 3.26 -59.28 26.08
N TRP A 378 2.53 -58.97 27.16
CA TRP A 378 3.12 -58.37 28.37
C TRP A 378 3.85 -59.45 29.15
N SER A 379 5.16 -59.53 29.00
CA SER A 379 6.02 -60.30 29.90
C SER A 379 6.16 -59.55 31.22
N SER A 380 5.65 -60.15 32.29
CA SER A 380 5.94 -59.74 33.66
C SER A 380 7.37 -60.13 34.08
N ASP A 381 7.75 -59.68 35.27
CA ASP A 381 8.91 -60.12 36.06
C ASP A 381 10.29 -59.59 35.59
N GLU A 382 11.24 -59.21 36.47
CA GLU A 382 11.24 -59.32 37.94
C GLU A 382 12.04 -58.20 38.64
N GLN A 383 11.58 -57.86 39.85
CA GLN A 383 12.22 -57.22 41.02
C GLN A 383 13.59 -56.51 40.94
N SER A 384 13.66 -55.35 41.60
CA SER A 384 14.70 -55.10 42.62
C SER A 384 14.11 -54.27 43.77
N GLU A 385 14.44 -54.69 44.99
CA GLU A 385 13.91 -54.14 46.25
C GLU A 385 14.68 -52.90 46.72
N ILE A 386 14.12 -52.14 47.67
CA ILE A 386 14.78 -51.78 48.96
C ILE A 386 13.83 -50.98 49.88
N SER A 387 13.66 -51.51 51.11
CA SER A 387 13.17 -50.91 52.38
C SER A 387 11.93 -49.98 52.42
N GLU A 388 10.96 -50.39 53.24
CA GLU A 388 9.89 -49.56 53.83
C GLU A 388 10.40 -48.83 55.12
N GLU A 389 9.47 -48.38 56.01
CA GLU A 389 9.68 -47.65 57.29
C GLU A 389 9.96 -46.11 57.10
N ASP A 390 9.15 -45.16 57.61
CA ASP A 390 7.98 -45.25 58.51
C ASP A 390 7.01 -44.01 58.43
N THR A 391 5.81 -44.13 59.04
CA THR A 391 5.08 -43.13 59.89
C THR A 391 5.11 -41.62 59.54
N LEU A 392 4.03 -40.81 59.49
CA LEU A 392 2.62 -40.85 59.97
C LEU A 392 1.77 -39.80 59.17
N GLU A 393 0.44 -39.76 59.37
CA GLU A 393 -0.51 -38.61 59.28
C GLU A 393 -0.33 -37.50 58.20
N GLY A 394 -1.40 -36.92 57.63
CA GLY A 394 -2.78 -36.83 58.07
C GLY A 394 -3.32 -35.42 57.75
N TYR A 395 -4.65 -35.25 57.82
CA TYR A 395 -5.40 -34.03 57.45
C TYR A 395 -5.33 -33.59 55.98
N HIS A 396 -6.32 -32.88 55.43
CA HIS A 396 -7.78 -32.92 55.45
C HIS A 396 -8.19 -31.85 54.43
N ILE A 397 -9.18 -32.12 53.59
CA ILE A 397 -9.82 -31.06 52.79
C ILE A 397 -10.75 -30.26 53.71
N ASP A 398 -10.87 -28.95 53.51
CA ASP A 398 -12.10 -28.24 53.90
C ASP A 398 -12.53 -27.19 52.87
N LYS A 399 -13.83 -26.91 52.83
CA LYS A 399 -14.48 -25.88 52.02
C LYS A 399 -15.02 -24.78 52.93
N SER A 400 -14.74 -23.53 52.61
CA SER A 400 -15.50 -22.40 53.16
C SER A 400 -16.46 -21.83 52.13
N GLU A 401 -17.73 -22.21 52.24
CA GLU A 401 -18.83 -21.40 51.73
C GLU A 401 -18.93 -20.12 52.58
N ILE A 402 -19.33 -18.99 51.97
CA ILE A 402 -19.70 -17.77 52.72
C ILE A 402 -21.11 -17.39 52.30
N SER A 403 -22.01 -17.39 53.27
CA SER A 403 -23.44 -17.14 53.10
C SER A 403 -23.81 -15.66 53.18
N PHE A 404 -25.01 -15.34 52.69
CA PHE A 404 -25.63 -14.02 52.85
C PHE A 404 -25.97 -13.70 54.31
N SER A 405 -26.03 -12.41 54.62
CA SER A 405 -26.91 -11.84 55.64
C SER A 405 -27.28 -10.41 55.22
N ASN A 406 -28.58 -10.12 55.11
CA ASN A 406 -29.10 -8.75 55.09
C ASN A 406 -29.29 -8.26 56.53
N ASP A 407 -29.40 -6.95 56.73
CA ASP A 407 -30.65 -6.25 57.11
C ASP A 407 -30.37 -4.86 57.74
N ASP A 408 -31.36 -3.96 57.59
CA ASP A 408 -31.65 -2.71 58.33
C ASP A 408 -30.52 -1.77 58.83
N GLU A 409 -30.39 -0.58 58.21
CA GLU A 409 -31.10 0.66 58.64
C GLU A 409 -31.18 1.71 57.50
#